data_AF-A0A315Y452-F1
#
_entry.id   AF-A0A315Y452-F1
#
_cell.length_a   1.000
_cell.length_b   1.000
_cell.length_c   1.000
_cell.angle_alpha   90.00
_cell.angle_beta   90.00
_cell.angle_gamma   90.00
#
_symmetry.space_group_name_H-M   'P 1'
#
loop_
_entity.id
_entity.type
_entity.pdbx_description
1 polymer ?
#
loop_
_entity_poly.entity_id
_entity_poly.type
_entity_poly.pdbx_seq_one_letter_code
_entity_poly.pdbx_strand_id
1 'polypeptide(L)'
;MGKMKIGFEQMFDYLADYLESVSWSRETLREVGNSLIAELGFNSDPANAKKNKQLCDQRKLVESMMNALLTLVNYHSVADCLDFSPILPFIGTYDEECTDTMLYILSCTGDMKYMEMIEREAARFPSLPLEEYRAELLGRAGSAKDNI
;
A
#
# COMPACT_ATOMS: atom_id res chain seq x y z
N MET A 1 15.06 -26.88 20.85
CA MET A 1 14.13 -26.17 19.94
C MET A 1 14.77 -24.86 19.55
N GLY A 2 15.28 -24.74 18.32
CA GLY A 2 15.84 -23.48 17.84
C GLY A 2 14.69 -22.48 17.63
N LYS A 3 14.81 -21.27 18.19
CA LYS A 3 13.91 -20.17 17.86
C LYS A 3 14.06 -19.91 16.36
N MET A 4 13.02 -20.17 15.58
CA MET A 4 12.97 -19.77 14.17
C MET A 4 13.16 -18.25 14.14
N LYS A 5 14.24 -17.78 13.53
CA LYS A 5 14.39 -16.36 13.20
C LYS A 5 13.60 -16.15 11.90
N ILE A 6 12.40 -15.62 12.03
CA ILE A 6 11.58 -15.21 10.88
C ILE A 6 12.31 -14.02 10.23
N GLY A 7 12.51 -14.06 8.92
CA GLY A 7 13.04 -12.92 8.16
C GLY A 7 12.02 -11.79 8.06
N PHE A 8 12.46 -10.56 7.78
CA PHE A 8 11.54 -9.41 7.69
C PHE A 8 10.43 -9.60 6.65
N GLU A 9 10.75 -10.13 5.46
CA GLU A 9 9.77 -10.46 4.41
C GLU A 9 8.68 -11.42 4.93
N GLN A 10 9.10 -12.51 5.58
CA GLN A 10 8.20 -13.51 6.16
C GLN A 10 7.31 -12.95 7.29
N MET A 11 7.73 -11.88 7.97
CA MET A 11 6.89 -11.20 8.97
C MET A 11 5.73 -10.47 8.31
N PHE A 12 5.94 -9.87 7.14
CA PHE A 12 4.89 -9.16 6.40
C PHE A 12 3.94 -10.13 5.71
N ASP A 13 4.44 -11.25 5.20
CA ASP A 13 3.59 -12.32 4.70
C ASP A 13 2.68 -12.85 5.82
N TYR A 14 3.24 -13.10 7.01
CA TYR A 14 2.44 -13.47 8.18
C TYR A 14 1.45 -12.38 8.60
N LEU A 15 1.84 -11.10 8.52
CA LEU A 15 0.94 -9.99 8.81
C LEU A 15 -0.22 -9.95 7.81
N ALA A 16 0.02 -10.16 6.53
CA ALA A 16 -1.00 -10.23 5.50
C ALA A 16 -2.00 -11.35 5.83
N ASP A 17 -1.52 -12.60 6.04
CA ASP A 17 -2.37 -13.74 6.43
C ASP A 17 -3.18 -13.43 7.71
N TYR A 18 -2.53 -12.80 8.68
CA TYR A 18 -3.17 -12.46 9.94
C TYR A 18 -4.29 -11.43 9.74
N LEU A 19 -4.06 -10.39 8.95
CA LEU A 19 -5.05 -9.37 8.62
C LEU A 19 -6.29 -9.95 7.94
N GLU A 20 -6.18 -11.01 7.13
CA GLU A 20 -7.35 -11.69 6.54
C GLU A 20 -8.23 -12.38 7.61
N SER A 21 -7.61 -12.85 8.70
CA SER A 21 -8.26 -13.72 9.68
C SER A 21 -8.84 -13.01 10.90
N VAL A 22 -8.52 -11.73 11.11
CA VAL A 22 -8.88 -11.00 12.33
C VAL A 22 -9.92 -9.92 12.12
N SER A 23 -10.86 -9.81 13.06
CA SER A 23 -11.81 -8.70 13.12
C SER A 23 -11.34 -7.66 14.12
N TRP A 24 -10.79 -6.55 13.63
CA TRP A 24 -10.30 -5.42 14.42
C TRP A 24 -11.18 -4.19 14.27
N SER A 25 -11.06 -3.28 15.25
CA SER A 25 -11.72 -1.98 15.14
C SER A 25 -11.13 -1.17 13.98
N ARG A 26 -11.93 -0.27 13.40
CA ARG A 26 -11.46 0.63 12.34
C ARG A 26 -10.30 1.53 12.80
N GLU A 27 -10.27 1.90 14.07
CA GLU A 27 -9.17 2.68 14.65
C GLU A 27 -7.87 1.87 14.72
N THR A 28 -7.94 0.61 15.16
CA THR A 28 -6.79 -0.30 15.17
C THR A 28 -6.26 -0.56 13.76
N LEU A 29 -7.15 -0.80 12.79
CA LEU A 29 -6.78 -0.98 11.39
C LEU A 29 -6.10 0.26 10.81
N ARG A 30 -6.59 1.46 11.16
CA ARG A 30 -5.95 2.73 10.78
C ARG A 30 -4.55 2.87 11.38
N GLU A 31 -4.38 2.56 12.67
CA GLU A 31 -3.07 2.64 13.34
C GLU A 31 -2.04 1.68 12.71
N VAL A 32 -2.45 0.43 12.46
CA VAL A 32 -1.61 -0.57 11.81
C VAL A 32 -1.29 -0.16 10.38
N GLY A 33 -2.28 0.28 9.61
CA GLY A 33 -2.09 0.74 8.23
C GLY A 33 -1.17 1.96 8.13
N ASN A 34 -1.36 2.97 8.98
CA ASN A 34 -0.49 4.15 8.99
C ASN A 34 0.94 3.82 9.42
N SER A 35 1.11 2.88 10.36
CA SER A 35 2.44 2.40 10.75
C SER A 35 3.13 1.67 9.59
N LEU A 36 2.39 0.84 8.85
CA LEU A 36 2.89 0.14 7.67
C LEU A 36 3.27 1.11 6.54
N ILE A 37 2.44 2.13 6.28
CA ILE A 37 2.71 3.16 5.28
C ILE A 37 3.95 3.99 5.65
N ALA A 38 4.12 4.35 6.92
CA ALA A 38 5.29 5.08 7.38
C ALA A 38 6.58 4.25 7.19
N GLU A 39 6.54 2.97 7.53
CA GLU A 39 7.68 2.06 7.34
C GLU A 39 7.96 1.82 5.85
N LEU A 40 6.91 1.71 5.01
CA LEU A 40 7.06 1.63 3.56
C LEU A 40 7.79 2.87 3.04
N GLY A 41 7.31 4.08 3.37
CA GLY A 41 7.95 5.33 2.97
C GLY A 41 9.42 5.40 3.41
N PHE A 42 9.73 4.96 4.63
CA PHE A 42 11.11 4.89 5.12
C PHE A 42 11.98 3.95 4.27
N ASN A 43 11.46 2.76 3.94
CA ASN A 43 12.17 1.75 3.15
C ASN A 43 12.20 2.06 1.65
N SER A 44 11.32 2.91 1.13
CA SER A 44 11.33 3.34 -0.27
C SER A 44 12.30 4.51 -0.52
N ASP A 45 12.71 5.23 0.53
CA ASP A 45 13.65 6.35 0.41
C ASP A 45 15.08 5.87 0.06
N PRO A 46 15.62 6.27 -1.10
CA PRO A 46 17.00 5.96 -1.48
C PRO A 46 18.05 6.49 -0.50
N ALA A 47 17.76 7.57 0.24
CA ALA A 47 18.66 8.09 1.27
C ALA A 47 18.82 7.12 2.45
N ASN A 48 17.80 6.28 2.71
CA ASN A 48 17.83 5.26 3.74
C ASN A 48 18.44 3.93 3.26
N ALA A 49 18.67 3.76 1.95
CA ALA A 49 19.26 2.55 1.37
C ALA A 49 20.62 2.17 2.00
N LYS A 50 21.43 3.14 2.45
CA LYS A 50 22.69 2.85 3.17
C LYS A 50 22.50 2.24 4.55
N LYS A 51 21.40 2.55 5.24
CA LYS A 51 21.03 1.95 6.53
C LYS A 51 20.44 0.55 6.34
N ASN A 52 19.76 0.32 5.22
CA ASN A 52 19.06 -0.94 4.92
C ASN A 52 19.93 -1.98 4.20
N LYS A 53 21.05 -1.58 3.59
CA LYS A 53 21.96 -2.46 2.82
C LYS A 53 22.53 -3.65 3.61
N GLN A 54 22.43 -3.64 4.93
CA GLN A 54 22.91 -4.72 5.81
C GLN A 54 21.84 -5.74 6.21
N LEU A 55 20.55 -5.54 5.86
CA LEU A 55 19.44 -6.25 6.51
C LEU A 55 18.61 -7.17 5.59
N CYS A 56 18.43 -6.87 4.28
CA CYS A 56 17.73 -7.74 3.32
C CYS A 56 17.81 -7.20 1.88
N ASP A 57 17.20 -7.92 0.92
CA ASP A 57 16.91 -7.40 -0.40
C ASP A 57 15.75 -6.38 -0.27
N GLN A 58 16.09 -5.09 -0.29
CA GLN A 58 15.16 -3.99 -0.03
C GLN A 58 13.93 -4.01 -0.96
N ARG A 59 14.05 -4.58 -2.17
CA ARG A 59 12.92 -4.71 -3.11
C ARG A 59 11.86 -5.67 -2.60
N LYS A 60 12.28 -6.87 -2.21
CA LYS A 60 11.38 -7.90 -1.66
C LYS A 60 10.69 -7.44 -0.38
N LEU A 61 11.40 -6.66 0.44
CA LEU A 61 10.80 -6.07 1.64
C LEU A 61 9.65 -5.11 1.28
N VAL A 62 9.87 -4.21 0.32
CA VAL A 62 8.83 -3.27 -0.14
C VAL A 62 7.65 -4.03 -0.74
N GLU A 63 7.90 -5.06 -1.56
CA GLU A 63 6.86 -5.92 -2.15
C GLU A 63 6.00 -6.60 -1.06
N SER A 64 6.61 -7.28 -0.08
CA SER A 64 5.86 -7.92 1.01
C SER A 64 5.06 -6.92 1.85
N MET A 65 5.59 -5.73 2.08
CA MET A 65 4.89 -4.67 2.81
C MET A 65 3.71 -4.10 2.01
N MET A 66 3.86 -3.94 0.69
CA MET A 66 2.76 -3.55 -0.20
C MET A 66 1.65 -4.58 -0.19
N ASN A 67 1.98 -5.87 -0.22
CA ASN A 67 1.01 -6.96 -0.12
C ASN A 67 0.22 -6.90 1.19
N ALA A 68 0.90 -6.70 2.33
CA ALA A 68 0.21 -6.54 3.61
C ALA A 68 -0.75 -5.32 3.62
N LEU A 69 -0.35 -4.21 2.97
CA LEU A 69 -1.19 -3.02 2.86
C LEU A 69 -2.39 -3.25 1.93
N LEU A 70 -2.17 -3.96 0.81
CA LEU A 70 -3.24 -4.36 -0.11
C LEU A 70 -4.26 -5.24 0.61
N THR A 71 -3.81 -6.25 1.36
CA THR A 71 -4.70 -7.11 2.15
C THR A 71 -5.51 -6.31 3.15
N LEU A 72 -4.87 -5.37 3.87
CA LEU A 72 -5.56 -4.47 4.80
C LEU A 72 -6.69 -3.71 4.09
N VAL A 73 -6.40 -3.11 2.94
CA VAL A 73 -7.36 -2.30 2.18
C VAL A 73 -8.48 -3.15 1.60
N ASN A 74 -8.16 -4.27 0.98
CA ASN A 74 -9.11 -5.11 0.25
C ASN A 74 -10.10 -5.81 1.19
N TYR A 75 -9.61 -6.38 2.30
CA TYR A 75 -10.47 -7.14 3.22
C TYR A 75 -11.24 -6.27 4.21
N HIS A 76 -10.72 -5.09 4.56
CA HIS A 76 -11.33 -4.26 5.60
C HIS A 76 -11.90 -2.94 5.10
N SER A 77 -11.72 -2.59 3.81
CA SER A 77 -12.23 -1.35 3.21
C SER A 77 -11.84 -0.09 4.00
N VAL A 78 -10.58 0.00 4.44
CA VAL A 78 -10.08 1.09 5.29
C VAL A 78 -9.23 2.13 4.54
N ALA A 79 -9.08 2.02 3.21
CA ALA A 79 -8.21 2.93 2.44
C ALA A 79 -8.53 4.41 2.67
N ASP A 80 -9.81 4.77 2.81
CA ASP A 80 -10.28 6.14 3.02
C ASP A 80 -9.83 6.78 4.35
N CYS A 81 -9.37 5.98 5.34
CA CYS A 81 -8.90 6.50 6.62
C CYS A 81 -7.38 6.46 6.80
N LEU A 82 -6.63 6.00 5.80
CA LEU A 82 -5.17 5.90 5.85
C LEU A 82 -4.48 7.18 5.35
N ASP A 83 -3.30 7.47 5.91
CA ASP A 83 -2.45 8.59 5.50
C ASP A 83 -1.34 8.12 4.57
N PHE A 84 -1.56 8.27 3.25
CA PHE A 84 -0.59 7.90 2.24
C PHE A 84 0.53 8.93 2.05
N SER A 85 0.48 10.11 2.66
CA SER A 85 1.48 11.17 2.45
C SER A 85 2.94 10.70 2.56
N PRO A 86 3.32 9.79 3.47
CA PRO A 86 4.70 9.30 3.60
C PRO A 86 5.21 8.50 2.38
N ILE A 87 4.33 7.83 1.62
CA ILE A 87 4.73 6.95 0.52
C ILE A 87 4.68 7.62 -0.85
N LEU A 88 3.84 8.65 -1.02
CA LEU A 88 3.63 9.33 -2.30
C LEU A 88 4.92 9.84 -2.99
N PRO A 89 5.92 10.39 -2.27
CA PRO A 89 7.15 10.87 -2.90
C PRO A 89 7.95 9.79 -3.63
N PHE A 90 7.72 8.51 -3.32
CA PHE A 90 8.51 7.39 -3.81
C PHE A 90 7.82 6.56 -4.88
N ILE A 91 6.54 6.81 -5.18
CA ILE A 91 5.77 6.04 -6.18
C ILE A 91 6.47 6.00 -7.54
N GLY A 92 7.11 7.12 -7.92
CA GLY A 92 7.91 7.25 -9.15
C GLY A 92 9.08 6.26 -9.26
N THR A 93 9.46 5.59 -8.17
CA THR A 93 10.62 4.69 -8.08
C THR A 93 10.24 3.20 -8.11
N TYR A 94 8.96 2.89 -8.01
CA TYR A 94 8.47 1.50 -8.02
C TYR A 94 8.53 0.90 -9.42
N ASP A 95 8.70 -0.42 -9.46
CA ASP A 95 8.47 -1.21 -10.65
C ASP A 95 6.98 -1.33 -10.96
N GLU A 96 6.66 -2.08 -12.01
CA GLU A 96 5.30 -2.21 -12.51
C GLU A 96 4.35 -2.83 -11.47
N GLU A 97 4.77 -3.89 -10.78
CA GLU A 97 3.94 -4.62 -9.82
C GLU A 97 3.65 -3.80 -8.56
N CYS A 98 4.66 -3.14 -7.99
CA CYS A 98 4.46 -2.22 -6.86
C CYS A 98 3.67 -0.98 -7.27
N THR A 99 3.81 -0.51 -8.52
CA THR A 99 3.03 0.61 -9.04
C THR A 99 1.56 0.21 -9.17
N ASP A 100 1.24 -0.90 -9.82
CA ASP A 100 -0.12 -1.46 -9.94
C ASP A 100 -0.83 -1.48 -8.58
N THR A 101 -0.21 -2.17 -7.62
CA THR A 101 -0.73 -2.32 -6.26
C THR A 101 -1.02 -0.98 -5.59
N MET A 102 -0.09 -0.03 -5.68
CA MET A 102 -0.27 1.30 -5.07
C MET A 102 -1.39 2.09 -5.76
N LEU A 103 -1.50 2.02 -7.09
CA LEU A 103 -2.56 2.71 -7.82
C LEU A 103 -3.93 2.17 -7.46
N TYR A 104 -4.08 0.85 -7.38
CA TYR A 104 -5.31 0.22 -6.90
C TYR A 104 -5.67 0.68 -5.46
N ILE A 105 -4.71 0.65 -4.53
CA ILE A 105 -4.92 1.10 -3.15
C ILE A 105 -5.36 2.57 -3.09
N LEU A 106 -4.72 3.45 -3.85
CA LEU A 106 -5.10 4.87 -3.93
C LEU A 106 -6.51 5.04 -4.51
N SER A 107 -6.89 4.24 -5.51
CA SER A 107 -8.25 4.25 -6.05
C SER A 107 -9.31 3.86 -5.02
N CYS A 108 -9.02 2.88 -4.15
CA CYS A 108 -9.94 2.46 -3.10
C CYS A 108 -10.27 3.57 -2.08
N THR A 109 -9.48 4.65 -2.01
CA THR A 109 -9.73 5.77 -1.10
C THR A 109 -10.97 6.59 -1.47
N GLY A 110 -11.35 6.63 -2.76
CA GLY A 110 -12.35 7.57 -3.27
C GLY A 110 -11.91 9.05 -3.22
N ASP A 111 -10.65 9.36 -2.88
CA ASP A 111 -10.16 10.73 -2.80
C ASP A 111 -9.63 11.21 -4.17
N MET A 112 -10.43 12.06 -4.81
CA MET A 112 -10.16 12.58 -6.16
C MET A 112 -8.82 13.32 -6.28
N LYS A 113 -8.17 13.71 -5.17
CA LYS A 113 -6.82 14.30 -5.22
C LYS A 113 -5.78 13.35 -5.82
N TYR A 114 -6.03 12.04 -5.79
CA TYR A 114 -5.11 11.04 -6.34
C TYR A 114 -5.27 10.80 -7.84
N MET A 115 -6.32 11.34 -8.48
CA MET A 115 -6.59 11.08 -9.90
C MET A 115 -5.41 11.43 -10.81
N GLU A 116 -4.86 12.64 -10.70
CA GLU A 116 -3.72 13.08 -11.52
C GLU A 116 -2.49 12.18 -11.31
N MET A 117 -2.26 11.76 -10.06
CA MET A 117 -1.17 10.86 -9.74
C MET A 117 -1.37 9.47 -10.35
N ILE A 118 -2.58 8.90 -10.25
CA ILE A 118 -2.91 7.61 -10.85
C ILE A 118 -2.67 7.64 -12.36
N GLU A 119 -3.16 8.67 -13.04
CA GLU A 119 -2.98 8.81 -14.49
C GLU A 119 -1.51 8.95 -14.88
N ARG A 120 -0.77 9.80 -14.17
CA ARG A 120 0.65 10.05 -14.45
C ARG A 120 1.50 8.79 -14.25
N GLU A 121 1.28 8.07 -13.15
CA GLU A 121 2.10 6.91 -12.81
C GLU A 121 1.70 5.68 -13.62
N ALA A 122 0.41 5.48 -13.94
CA ALA A 122 -0.03 4.41 -14.84
C ALA A 122 0.56 4.57 -16.25
N ALA A 123 0.70 5.81 -16.75
CA ALA A 123 1.28 6.08 -18.07
C ALA A 123 2.74 5.61 -18.23
N ARG A 124 3.45 5.33 -17.12
CA ARG A 124 4.81 4.75 -17.16
C ARG A 124 4.80 3.29 -17.65
N PHE A 125 3.67 2.60 -17.52
CA PHE A 125 3.52 1.17 -17.79
C PHE A 125 2.26 0.90 -18.65
N PRO A 126 2.41 0.71 -19.97
CA PRO A 126 1.27 0.57 -20.89
C PRO A 126 0.33 -0.61 -20.62
N SER A 127 0.79 -1.60 -19.86
CA SER A 127 0.05 -2.79 -19.42
C SER A 127 -0.92 -2.52 -18.29
N LEU A 128 -0.76 -1.43 -17.53
CA LEU A 128 -1.58 -1.17 -16.35
C LEU A 128 -3.01 -0.77 -16.73
N PRO A 129 -4.03 -1.30 -16.02
CA PRO A 129 -5.43 -1.05 -16.31
C PRO A 129 -5.91 0.32 -15.78
N LEU A 130 -5.42 1.43 -16.36
CA LEU A 130 -5.77 2.80 -15.93
C LEU A 130 -7.28 3.05 -15.81
N GLU A 131 -8.07 2.52 -16.75
CA GLU A 131 -9.53 2.69 -16.72
C GLU A 131 -10.18 2.00 -15.51
N GLU A 132 -9.63 0.89 -15.02
CA GLU A 132 -10.11 0.21 -13.82
C GLU A 132 -9.83 1.06 -12.57
N TYR A 133 -8.62 1.63 -12.45
CA TYR A 133 -8.29 2.53 -11.35
C TYR A 133 -9.17 3.78 -11.32
N ARG A 134 -9.44 4.37 -12.48
CA ARG A 134 -10.34 5.52 -12.62
C ARG A 134 -11.76 5.16 -12.20
N ALA A 135 -12.28 4.03 -12.70
CA ALA A 135 -13.63 3.56 -12.39
C ALA A 135 -13.80 3.30 -10.89
N GLU A 136 -12.84 2.62 -10.26
CA GLU A 136 -12.86 2.36 -8.81
C GLU A 136 -12.84 3.66 -8.01
N LEU A 137 -11.93 4.59 -8.33
CA LEU A 137 -11.83 5.88 -7.64
C LEU A 137 -13.12 6.69 -7.74
N LEU A 138 -13.69 6.80 -8.94
CA LEU A 138 -14.94 7.51 -9.19
C LEU A 138 -16.13 6.83 -8.49
N GLY A 139 -16.19 5.50 -8.51
CA GLY A 139 -17.23 4.72 -7.85
C GLY A 139 -17.26 4.99 -6.34
N ARG A 140 -16.09 4.94 -5.69
CA ARG A 140 -15.94 5.23 -4.25
C ARG A 140 -16.24 6.69 -3.92
N ALA A 141 -15.77 7.64 -4.74
CA ALA A 141 -16.05 9.06 -4.57
C ALA A 141 -17.56 9.38 -4.67
N GLY A 142 -18.29 8.67 -5.54
CA GLY A 142 -19.74 8.75 -5.67
C GLY A 142 -20.47 8.20 -4.43
N SER A 143 -20.09 7.01 -3.97
CA SER A 143 -20.70 6.37 -2.78
C SER A 143 -20.49 7.15 -1.47
N ALA A 144 -19.43 7.95 -1.36
CA ALA A 144 -19.19 8.82 -0.21
C ALA A 144 -20.20 9.99 -0.12
N LYS A 145 -20.78 10.43 -1.25
CA LYS A 145 -21.76 11.52 -1.29
C LYS A 145 -23.17 11.09 -0.92
N ASP A 146 -23.51 9.81 -1.11
CA ASP A 146 -24.85 9.28 -0.83
C ASP A 146 -25.06 8.92 0.66
N ASN A 147 -24.03 9.06 1.50
CA ASN A 147 -24.07 8.80 2.95
C ASN A 147 -24.07 10.08 3.81
N ILE A 148 -24.36 11.24 3.22
CA ILE A 148 -24.46 12.56 3.90
C ILE A 148 -25.89 13.07 3.84
#